data_AF-A0AAD0X9T1-F1
#
_entry.id   AF-A0AAD0X9T1-F1
#
_cell.length_a   1.000
_cell.length_b   1.000
_cell.length_c   1.000
_cell.angle_alpha   90.00
_cell.angle_beta   90.00
_cell.angle_gamma   90.00
#
_symmetry.space_group_name_H-M   'P 1'
#
loop_
_entity.id
_entity.type
_entity.pdbx_description
1 polymer ?
#
loop_
_entity_poly.entity_id
_entity_poly.type
_entity_poly.pdbx_seq_one_letter_code
_entity_poly.pdbx_strand_id
1 'polypeptide(L)'
;MTLVQRGKYEIYIKYFLAYLSFFAGIGLIIFSFLGTFKYYGLELTFVERDLISLGIFPLFYVYHKLKPFKITGGLDLYLKEKWNNYLDSQKTCLNCNKVVKSSEIKNGVCKSCRDLDKKSPNIGYKRKDKNE
;
A
#
# COMPACT_ATOMS: atom_id res chain seq x y z
N MET A 1 -18.13 -18.16 -0.99
CA MET A 1 -17.09 -17.17 -1.35
C MET A 1 -17.80 -15.95 -1.94
N THR A 2 -17.82 -14.82 -1.25
CA THR A 2 -18.65 -13.65 -1.59
C THR A 2 -18.07 -12.86 -2.78
N LEU A 3 -18.93 -12.20 -3.58
CA LEU A 3 -18.58 -11.37 -4.75
C LEU A 3 -17.44 -10.37 -4.47
N VAL A 4 -17.35 -9.88 -3.23
CA VAL A 4 -16.31 -8.97 -2.74
C VAL A 4 -14.91 -9.61 -2.74
N GLN A 5 -14.79 -10.93 -2.54
CA GLN A 5 -13.50 -11.61 -2.62
C GLN A 5 -13.05 -11.85 -4.06
N ARG A 6 -13.96 -12.18 -4.99
CA ARG A 6 -13.63 -12.34 -6.43
C ARG A 6 -13.03 -11.07 -7.02
N GLY A 7 -13.66 -9.92 -6.74
CA GLY A 7 -13.17 -8.62 -7.22
C GLY A 7 -11.77 -8.28 -6.71
N LYS A 8 -11.44 -8.65 -5.46
CA LYS A 8 -10.09 -8.45 -4.92
C LYS A 8 -9.05 -9.33 -5.61
N TYR A 9 -9.34 -10.62 -5.81
CA TYR A 9 -8.41 -11.54 -6.47
C TYR A 9 -8.08 -11.16 -7.92
N GLU A 10 -9.08 -10.73 -8.70
CA GLU A 10 -8.85 -10.28 -10.08
C GLU A 10 -7.95 -9.05 -10.15
N ILE A 11 -8.06 -8.15 -9.18
CA ILE A 11 -7.21 -6.96 -9.06
C ILE A 11 -5.76 -7.38 -8.77
N TYR A 12 -5.54 -8.30 -7.82
CA TYR A 12 -4.20 -8.80 -7.50
C TYR A 12 -3.54 -9.54 -8.67
N ILE A 13 -4.29 -10.36 -9.40
CA ILE A 13 -3.78 -11.10 -10.57
C ILE A 13 -3.35 -10.14 -11.67
N LYS A 14 -4.15 -9.10 -11.96
CA LYS A 14 -3.81 -8.07 -12.94
C LYS A 14 -2.52 -7.33 -12.56
N TYR A 15 -2.34 -7.01 -11.28
CA TYR A 15 -1.11 -6.36 -10.81
C TYR A 15 0.09 -7.28 -10.90
N PHE A 16 -0.07 -8.54 -10.49
CA PHE A 16 1.00 -9.53 -10.62
C PHE A 16 1.46 -9.67 -12.08
N LEU A 17 0.51 -9.79 -13.01
CA LEU A 17 0.79 -9.82 -14.46
C LEU A 17 1.47 -8.55 -14.96
N ALA A 18 1.03 -7.36 -14.50
CA ALA A 18 1.66 -6.11 -14.86
C ALA A 18 3.13 -6.07 -14.42
N TYR A 19 3.42 -6.37 -13.15
CA TYR A 19 4.81 -6.36 -12.66
C TYR A 19 5.66 -7.44 -13.30
N LEU A 20 5.10 -8.64 -13.53
CA LEU A 20 5.80 -9.71 -14.23
C LEU A 20 6.20 -9.29 -15.65
N SER A 21 5.28 -8.65 -16.39
CA SER A 21 5.57 -8.12 -17.73
C SER A 21 6.63 -7.02 -17.73
N PHE A 22 6.65 -6.16 -16.70
CA PHE A 22 7.66 -5.12 -16.54
C PHE A 22 9.05 -5.71 -16.27
N PHE A 23 9.17 -6.66 -15.33
CA PHE A 23 10.44 -7.31 -15.04
C PHE A 23 10.95 -8.13 -16.21
N ALA A 24 10.08 -8.82 -16.94
CA ALA A 24 10.45 -9.51 -18.17
C ALA A 24 10.99 -8.54 -19.23
N GLY A 25 10.33 -7.39 -19.40
CA GLY A 25 10.78 -6.34 -20.33
C GLY A 25 12.16 -5.78 -19.96
N ILE A 26 12.39 -5.47 -18.68
CA ILE A 26 13.72 -5.04 -18.19
C ILE A 26 14.76 -6.13 -18.40
N GLY A 27 14.43 -7.38 -18.10
CA GLY A 27 15.32 -8.52 -18.29
C GLY A 27 15.77 -8.65 -19.75
N LEU A 28 14.86 -8.50 -20.71
CA LEU A 28 15.17 -8.51 -22.13
C LEU A 28 16.07 -7.33 -22.57
N ILE A 29 15.85 -6.14 -22.02
CA ILE A 29 16.72 -4.98 -22.28
C ILE A 29 18.14 -5.25 -21.78
N ILE A 30 18.28 -5.72 -20.55
CA ILE A 30 19.59 -6.05 -19.96
C ILE A 30 20.26 -7.17 -20.75
N PHE A 31 19.52 -8.21 -21.11
CA PHE A 31 20.03 -9.33 -21.90
C PHE A 31 20.53 -8.85 -23.28
N SER A 32 19.76 -8.01 -23.97
CA SER A 32 20.15 -7.42 -25.25
C SER A 32 21.39 -6.52 -25.11
N PHE A 33 21.50 -5.79 -24.01
CA PHE A 33 22.67 -4.95 -23.71
C PHE A 33 23.91 -5.81 -23.48
N LEU A 34 23.83 -6.83 -22.63
CA LEU A 34 24.96 -7.73 -22.34
C LEU A 34 25.45 -8.47 -23.60
N GLY A 35 24.53 -8.95 -24.43
CA GLY A 35 24.86 -9.60 -25.70
C GLY A 35 25.41 -8.64 -26.77
N THR A 36 25.30 -7.32 -26.56
CA THR A 36 25.93 -6.29 -27.41
C THR A 36 27.42 -6.12 -27.10
N PHE A 37 27.79 -6.17 -25.83
CA PHE A 37 29.15 -5.94 -25.36
C PHE A 37 29.97 -7.23 -25.18
N LYS A 38 29.47 -8.37 -25.69
CA LYS A 38 30.06 -9.71 -25.55
C LYS A 38 30.36 -10.09 -24.08
N TYR A 39 29.58 -9.56 -23.14
CA TYR A 39 29.73 -9.94 -21.74
C TYR A 39 29.46 -11.44 -21.62
N TYR A 40 30.36 -12.16 -20.94
CA TYR A 40 30.30 -13.62 -20.73
C TYR A 40 30.35 -14.47 -22.01
N GLY A 41 30.84 -13.95 -23.14
CA GLY A 41 30.91 -14.71 -24.40
C GLY A 41 29.57 -14.87 -25.12
N LEU A 42 28.55 -14.13 -24.68
CA LEU A 42 27.23 -14.09 -25.30
C LEU A 42 27.25 -12.99 -26.37
N GLU A 43 27.16 -13.37 -27.64
CA GLU A 43 27.17 -12.44 -28.76
C GLU A 43 25.88 -12.59 -29.55
N LEU A 44 24.99 -11.61 -29.40
CA LEU A 44 23.72 -11.59 -30.13
C LEU A 44 23.94 -11.03 -31.53
N THR A 45 23.46 -11.73 -32.54
CA THR A 45 23.36 -11.26 -33.92
C THR A 45 22.41 -10.07 -34.02
N PHE A 46 22.52 -9.30 -35.12
CA PHE A 46 21.64 -8.17 -35.37
C PHE A 46 20.16 -8.58 -35.41
N VAL A 47 19.87 -9.74 -36.03
CA VAL A 47 18.51 -10.29 -36.15
C VAL A 47 17.93 -10.68 -34.79
N GLU A 48 18.73 -11.30 -33.92
CA GLU A 48 18.26 -11.67 -32.57
C GLU A 48 17.93 -10.44 -31.72
N ARG A 49 18.70 -9.35 -31.86
CA ARG A 49 18.42 -8.09 -31.15
C ARG A 49 17.15 -7.41 -31.64
N ASP A 50 16.87 -7.45 -32.93
CA ASP A 50 15.61 -6.95 -33.49
C ASP A 50 14.42 -7.76 -32.98
N LEU A 51 14.54 -9.09 -32.91
CA LEU A 51 13.50 -9.95 -32.35
C LEU A 51 13.27 -9.69 -30.85
N ILE A 52 14.34 -9.50 -30.08
CA ILE A 52 14.24 -9.14 -28.65
C ILE A 52 13.56 -7.78 -28.49
N SER A 53 13.93 -6.80 -29.31
CA SER A 53 13.34 -5.46 -29.31
C SER A 53 11.84 -5.50 -29.64
N LEU A 54 11.43 -6.31 -30.62
CA LEU A 54 10.03 -6.54 -30.94
C LEU A 54 9.26 -7.18 -29.77
N GLY A 55 9.89 -8.08 -29.01
CA GLY A 55 9.30 -8.70 -27.81
C GLY A 55 9.16 -7.76 -26.61
N ILE A 56 9.98 -6.71 -26.53
CA ILE A 56 9.92 -5.72 -25.45
C ILE A 56 8.64 -4.87 -25.53
N PHE A 57 8.25 -4.43 -26.73
CA PHE A 57 7.05 -3.59 -26.94
C PHE A 57 5.75 -4.17 -26.34
N PRO A 58 5.34 -5.43 -26.63
CA PRO A 58 4.13 -6.00 -26.07
C PRO A 58 4.19 -6.16 -24.55
N LEU A 59 5.37 -6.44 -23.97
CA LEU A 59 5.54 -6.53 -22.52
C LEU A 59 5.31 -5.19 -21.83
N PHE A 60 5.90 -4.11 -22.36
CA PHE A 60 5.65 -2.77 -21.84
C PHE A 60 4.21 -2.30 -22.10
N TYR A 61 3.61 -2.71 -23.22
CA TYR A 61 2.20 -2.44 -23.49
C TYR A 61 1.27 -3.12 -22.46
N VAL A 62 1.50 -4.39 -22.15
CA VAL A 62 0.75 -5.14 -21.13
C VAL A 62 0.94 -4.49 -19.76
N TYR A 63 2.17 -4.12 -19.39
CA TYR A 63 2.43 -3.36 -18.18
C TYR A 63 1.66 -2.04 -18.17
N HIS A 64 1.71 -1.24 -19.23
CA HIS A 64 1.01 0.04 -19.30
C HIS A 64 -0.51 -0.10 -19.22
N LYS A 65 -1.07 -1.17 -19.76
CA LYS A 65 -2.50 -1.44 -19.77
C LYS A 65 -3.02 -1.98 -18.44
N LEU A 66 -2.21 -2.80 -17.76
CA LEU A 66 -2.59 -3.47 -16.51
C LEU A 66 -2.03 -2.78 -15.27
N LYS A 67 -1.13 -1.80 -15.42
CA LYS A 67 -0.56 -1.11 -14.27
C LYS A 67 -1.69 -0.48 -13.45
N PRO A 68 -1.68 -0.68 -12.13
CA PRO A 68 -2.74 -0.19 -11.27
C PRO A 68 -2.96 1.33 -11.35
N PHE A 69 -1.92 2.07 -11.74
CA PHE A 69 -1.85 3.51 -11.56
C PHE A 69 -1.38 4.19 -12.85
N LYS A 70 -2.23 5.06 -13.40
CA LYS A 70 -1.69 6.30 -13.94
C LYS A 70 -0.96 6.95 -12.76
N ILE A 71 0.26 7.44 -12.97
CA ILE A 71 1.06 8.17 -11.95
C ILE A 71 0.31 9.46 -11.46
N THR A 72 -0.91 9.70 -11.93
CA THR A 72 -1.80 10.79 -11.57
C THR A 72 -3.02 10.31 -10.76
N GLY A 73 -3.03 10.67 -9.47
CA GLY A 73 -4.23 10.98 -8.68
C GLY A 73 -4.94 9.83 -7.93
N GLY A 74 -5.14 8.67 -8.54
CA GLY A 74 -6.07 7.66 -8.00
C GLY A 74 -5.59 6.89 -6.77
N LEU A 75 -4.30 6.50 -6.74
CA LEU A 75 -3.71 5.81 -5.59
C LEU A 75 -3.60 6.73 -4.38
N ASP A 76 -3.24 7.98 -4.64
CA ASP A 76 -3.15 9.02 -3.62
C ASP A 76 -4.53 9.26 -3.02
N LEU A 77 -5.58 9.33 -3.85
CA LEU A 77 -6.96 9.43 -3.37
C LEU A 77 -7.40 8.21 -2.53
N TYR A 78 -7.16 6.97 -2.97
CA TYR A 78 -7.54 5.79 -2.19
C TYR A 78 -6.75 5.64 -0.89
N LEU A 79 -5.43 5.90 -0.92
CA LEU A 79 -4.60 5.89 0.30
C LEU A 79 -4.98 7.04 1.23
N LYS A 80 -5.25 8.23 0.70
CA LYS A 80 -5.72 9.40 1.45
C LYS A 80 -7.10 9.16 2.05
N GLU A 81 -8.03 8.56 1.32
CA GLU A 81 -9.36 8.23 1.83
C GLU A 81 -9.28 7.17 2.93
N LYS A 82 -8.44 6.14 2.75
CA LYS A 82 -8.21 5.11 3.79
C LYS A 82 -7.49 5.68 5.01
N TRP A 83 -6.56 6.61 4.81
CA TRP A 83 -5.84 7.31 5.87
C TRP A 83 -6.75 8.28 6.63
N ASN A 84 -7.58 9.05 5.93
CA ASN A 84 -8.58 9.93 6.54
C ASN A 84 -9.61 9.14 7.33
N ASN A 85 -10.14 8.03 6.78
CA ASN A 85 -11.03 7.14 7.53
C ASN A 85 -10.34 6.54 8.77
N TYR A 86 -9.03 6.24 8.69
CA TYR A 86 -8.26 5.80 9.85
C TYR A 86 -8.11 6.92 10.89
N LEU A 87 -7.79 8.14 10.48
CA LEU A 87 -7.69 9.31 11.35
C LEU A 87 -9.03 9.68 12.00
N ASP A 88 -10.13 9.70 11.24
CA ASP A 88 -11.48 9.97 11.74
C ASP A 88 -11.95 8.89 12.71
N SER A 89 -11.46 7.66 12.53
CA SER A 89 -11.69 6.57 13.47
C SER A 89 -10.86 6.67 14.74
N GLN A 90 -9.95 7.64 14.88
CA GLN A 90 -9.08 7.82 16.05
C GLN A 90 -9.51 9.06 16.82
N LYS A 91 -9.78 8.92 18.13
CA LYS A 91 -10.09 10.02 19.03
C LYS A 91 -9.11 10.04 20.18
N THR A 92 -8.80 11.23 20.68
CA THR A 92 -7.93 11.41 21.85
C THR A 92 -8.75 11.26 23.12
N CYS A 93 -8.27 10.44 24.06
CA CYS A 93 -8.86 10.35 25.39
C CYS A 93 -8.53 11.62 26.19
N LEU A 94 -9.55 12.28 26.75
CA LEU A 94 -9.38 13.50 27.55
C LEU A 94 -8.62 13.27 28.88
N ASN A 95 -8.62 12.03 29.38
CA ASN A 95 -8.04 11.72 30.70
C ASN A 95 -6.55 11.31 30.62
N CYS A 96 -6.15 10.63 29.54
CA CYS A 96 -4.77 10.13 29.39
C CYS A 96 -4.05 10.64 28.13
N ASN A 97 -4.69 11.53 27.37
CA ASN A 97 -4.19 12.09 26.10
C ASN A 97 -3.74 11.05 25.05
N LYS A 98 -4.14 9.78 25.23
CA LYS A 98 -3.80 8.70 24.30
C LYS A 98 -4.78 8.68 23.14
N VAL A 99 -4.25 8.53 21.93
CA VAL A 99 -5.03 8.33 20.71
C VAL A 99 -5.49 6.87 20.65
N VAL A 100 -6.80 6.65 20.57
CA VAL A 100 -7.42 5.33 20.51
C VAL A 100 -8.60 5.35 19.55
N LYS A 101 -9.08 4.18 19.13
CA LYS A 101 -10.23 4.10 18.22
C LYS A 101 -11.46 4.77 18.82
N SER A 102 -12.22 5.51 18.03
CA SER A 102 -13.47 6.18 18.43
C SER A 102 -14.50 5.20 18.98
N SER A 103 -14.48 3.93 18.57
CA SER A 103 -15.32 2.86 19.13
C SER A 103 -14.97 2.51 20.59
N GLU A 104 -13.75 2.82 21.02
CA GLU A 104 -13.23 2.55 22.36
C GLU A 104 -13.36 3.77 23.28
N ILE A 105 -13.84 4.92 22.78
CA ILE A 105 -14.11 6.14 23.53
C ILE A 105 -15.61 6.30 23.78
N LYS A 106 -15.99 6.47 25.04
CA LYS A 106 -17.33 6.89 25.46
C LYS A 106 -17.20 8.14 26.32
N ASN A 107 -17.96 9.19 26.00
CA ASN A 107 -17.92 10.48 26.69
C ASN A 107 -16.50 11.09 26.80
N GLY A 108 -15.68 10.94 25.76
CA GLY A 108 -14.31 11.46 25.73
C GLY A 108 -13.29 10.67 26.57
N VAL A 109 -13.68 9.55 27.18
CA VAL A 109 -12.79 8.69 27.99
C VAL A 109 -12.62 7.33 27.31
N CYS A 110 -11.39 6.86 27.20
CA CYS A 110 -11.07 5.55 26.61
C CYS A 110 -11.44 4.40 27.55
N LYS A 111 -11.71 3.23 26.97
CA LYS A 111 -12.05 2.00 27.68
C LYS A 111 -11.06 1.68 28.82
N SER A 112 -9.75 1.84 28.60
CA SER A 112 -8.74 1.57 29.62
C SER A 112 -8.84 2.50 30.84
N CYS A 113 -9.10 3.79 30.65
CA CYS A 113 -9.30 4.72 31.77
C CYS A 113 -10.60 4.42 32.51
N ARG A 114 -11.67 4.08 31.78
CA ARG A 114 -12.96 3.71 32.38
C ARG A 114 -12.88 2.42 33.20
N ASP A 115 -12.10 1.43 32.74
CA ASP A 115 -11.94 0.16 33.43
C ASP A 115 -11.04 0.29 34.68
N LEU A 116 -10.14 1.28 34.72
CA LEU A 116 -9.39 1.66 35.92
C LEU A 116 -10.29 2.33 36.96
N ASP A 117 -11.17 3.26 36.55
CA ASP A 117 -12.15 3.90 37.45
C ASP A 117 -13.12 2.87 38.08
N LYS A 118 -13.49 1.83 37.34
CA LYS A 118 -14.35 0.74 37.84
C LYS A 118 -13.68 -0.21 38.83
N LYS A 119 -12.35 -0.33 38.80
CA LYS A 119 -11.59 -1.22 39.68
C LYS A 119 -11.21 -0.59 41.02
N SER A 120 -11.32 0.74 41.16
CA SER A 120 -11.05 1.44 42.41
C SER A 120 -12.18 2.42 42.73
N PRO A 121 -13.28 1.99 43.40
CA PRO A 121 -14.33 2.90 43.84
C PRO A 121 -13.87 3.89 44.93
N ASN A 122 -12.63 3.79 45.43
CA ASN A 122 -12.12 4.58 46.56
C ASN A 122 -10.96 5.54 46.26
N ILE A 123 -10.63 5.82 45.01
CA ILE A 123 -9.67 6.89 44.69
C ILE A 123 -10.34 7.84 43.71
N GLY A 124 -10.98 8.87 44.27
CA GLY A 124 -11.44 10.02 43.52
C GLY A 124 -10.25 10.67 42.84
N TYR A 125 -10.19 10.60 41.51
CA TYR A 125 -9.24 11.38 40.73
C TYR A 125 -9.55 12.86 40.94
N LYS A 126 -8.68 13.56 41.69
CA LYS A 126 -8.64 15.02 41.67
C LYS A 126 -8.36 15.47 40.23
N ARG A 127 -9.26 16.29 39.70
CA ARG A 127 -9.02 17.09 38.49
C ARG A 127 -7.71 17.86 38.68
N LYS A 128 -6.76 17.74 37.76
CA LYS A 128 -5.63 18.67 37.69
C LYS A 128 -6.21 20.05 37.36
N ASP A 129 -6.10 20.98 38.30
CA ASP A 129 -6.39 22.37 38.04
C ASP A 129 -5.41 22.89 36.98
N LYS A 130 -5.96 23.44 35.89
CA LYS A 130 -5.21 24.22 34.93
C LYS A 130 -4.95 25.58 35.59
N ASN A 131 -3.80 25.70 36.26
CA ASN A 131 -3.01 26.92 36.40
C ASN A 131 -1.91 26.66 37.44
N GLU A 132 -0.75 26.21 36.97
CA GLU A 132 0.56 26.45 37.58
C GLU A 132 1.63 26.41 36.48
#